data_AF-A0A1I2YN23-F1
#
_entry.id   AF-A0A1I2YN23-F1
#
_cell.length_a   1.000
_cell.length_b   1.000
_cell.length_c   1.000
_cell.angle_alpha   90.00
_cell.angle_beta   90.00
_cell.angle_gamma   90.00
#
_symmetry.space_group_name_H-M   'P 1'
#
loop_
_entity.id
_entity.type
_entity.pdbx_description
1 polymer ?
#
loop_
_entity_poly.entity_id
_entity_poly.type
_entity_poly.pdbx_seq_one_letter_code
_entity_poly.pdbx_strand_id
1 'polypeptide(L)'
;MFEYQTTRILAYVDDVCSQIKFREIHQEIKLELKAHIEDIVEEYVSEGLSKNEAVNKAINQMGSADVVGKQLNRIHKPRHSFCLRRFASYVFY
;
A
#
# COMPACT_ATOMS: atom_id res chain seq x y z
N MET A 1 14.81 0.14 -19.09
CA MET A 1 14.29 1.36 -18.46
C MET A 1 12.98 1.05 -17.70
N PHE A 2 13.00 0.08 -16.80
CA PHE A 2 11.84 -0.39 -16.01
C PHE A 2 12.03 -0.23 -14.49
N GLU A 3 13.22 0.15 -14.02
CA GLU A 3 13.55 0.09 -12.58
C GLU A 3 13.09 1.30 -11.76
N TYR A 4 12.88 2.47 -12.39
CA TYR A 4 12.63 3.72 -11.67
C TYR A 4 11.26 3.77 -10.96
N GLN A 5 10.23 3.14 -11.53
CA GLN A 5 8.90 3.06 -10.90
C GLN A 5 8.95 2.23 -9.61
N THR A 6 9.63 1.08 -9.66
CA THR A 6 9.76 0.18 -8.51
C THR A 6 10.49 0.87 -7.36
N THR A 7 11.49 1.73 -7.64
CA THR A 7 12.20 2.49 -6.62
C THR A 7 11.28 3.40 -5.79
N ARG A 8 10.33 4.09 -6.43
CA ARG A 8 9.40 5.00 -5.72
C ARG A 8 8.41 4.25 -4.83
N ILE A 9 7.86 3.15 -5.35
CA ILE A 9 6.95 2.28 -4.60
C ILE A 9 7.69 1.66 -3.41
N LEU A 10 8.90 1.15 -3.63
CA LEU A 10 9.73 0.59 -2.57
C LEU A 10 10.07 1.63 -1.50
N ALA A 11 10.43 2.86 -1.89
CA ALA A 11 10.72 3.93 -0.95
C ALA A 11 9.49 4.28 -0.08
N TYR A 12 8.30 4.36 -0.70
CA TYR A 12 7.06 4.59 0.04
C TYR A 12 6.76 3.46 1.05
N VAL A 13 6.87 2.21 0.59
CA VAL A 13 6.60 1.05 1.45
C VAL A 13 7.61 0.94 2.59
N ASP A 14 8.87 1.30 2.34
CA ASP A 14 9.92 1.33 3.37
C ASP A 14 9.65 2.42 4.43
N ASP A 15 9.19 3.60 3.99
CA ASP A 15 8.81 4.69 4.89
C ASP A 15 7.63 4.31 5.79
N VAL A 16 6.59 3.66 5.22
CA VAL A 16 5.46 3.09 5.98
C VAL A 16 5.95 2.06 7.00
N CYS A 17 6.87 1.18 6.58
CA CYS A 17 7.45 0.13 7.41
C CYS A 17 8.24 0.69 8.60
N SER A 18 8.97 1.80 8.40
CA SER A 18 9.71 2.49 9.47
C SER A 18 8.81 3.00 10.60
N GLN A 19 7.53 3.28 10.33
CA GLN A 19 6.58 3.72 11.35
C GLN A 19 6.00 2.56 12.17
N ILE A 20 6.17 1.32 11.71
CA ILE A 20 5.65 0.12 12.33
C ILE A 20 6.72 -0.47 13.26
N LYS A 21 6.40 -0.63 14.54
CA LYS A 21 7.38 -1.14 15.53
C LYS A 21 7.62 -2.64 15.42
N PHE A 22 6.65 -3.39 14.90
CA PHE A 22 6.66 -4.85 14.86
C PHE A 22 7.28 -5.35 13.55
N ARG A 23 8.48 -5.92 13.63
CA ARG A 23 9.23 -6.35 12.43
C ARG A 23 8.69 -7.63 11.79
N GLU A 24 7.99 -8.46 12.55
CA GLU A 24 7.44 -9.74 12.05
C GLU A 24 6.33 -9.50 11.02
N ILE A 25 5.50 -8.47 11.22
CA ILE A 25 4.43 -8.08 10.30
C ILE A 25 4.93 -7.21 9.13
N HIS A 26 6.19 -6.74 9.18
CA HIS A 26 6.75 -5.89 8.12
C HIS A 26 6.72 -6.60 6.77
N GLN A 27 7.00 -7.91 6.74
CA GLN A 27 6.98 -8.67 5.49
C GLN A 27 5.56 -8.77 4.91
N GLU A 28 4.56 -9.09 5.73
CA GLU A 28 3.17 -9.16 5.28
C GLU A 28 2.67 -7.81 4.79
N ILE A 29 2.89 -6.75 5.57
CA ILE A 29 2.48 -5.39 5.21
C ILE A 29 3.18 -4.91 3.93
N LYS A 30 4.47 -5.21 3.78
CA LYS A 30 5.22 -4.85 2.58
C LYS A 30 4.68 -5.54 1.33
N LEU A 31 4.29 -6.81 1.44
CA LEU A 31 3.66 -7.56 0.35
C LEU A 31 2.29 -7.00 0.01
N GLU A 32 1.43 -6.76 1.01
CA GLU A 32 0.09 -6.22 0.79
C GLU A 32 0.13 -4.81 0.17
N LEU A 33 0.96 -3.91 0.72
CA LEU A 33 1.10 -2.55 0.18
C LEU A 33 1.65 -2.56 -1.24
N LYS A 34 2.65 -3.41 -1.52
CA LYS A 34 3.23 -3.52 -2.87
C LYS A 34 2.18 -4.03 -3.85
N ALA A 35 1.50 -5.13 -3.52
CA ALA A 35 0.47 -5.72 -4.36
C ALA A 35 -0.67 -4.71 -4.62
N HIS A 36 -1.12 -4.00 -3.58
CA HIS A 36 -2.19 -3.00 -3.72
C HIS A 36 -1.79 -1.83 -4.61
N ILE A 37 -0.56 -1.31 -4.46
CA ILE A 37 -0.06 -0.24 -5.32
C ILE A 37 0.08 -0.73 -6.76
N GLU A 38 0.55 -1.97 -6.98
CA GLU A 38 0.64 -2.57 -8.31
C GLU A 38 -0.74 -2.68 -8.98
N ASP A 39 -1.75 -3.17 -8.27
CA ASP A 39 -3.14 -3.24 -8.75
C ASP A 39 -3.66 -1.85 -9.20
N ILE A 40 -3.46 -0.83 -8.36
CA ILE A 40 -3.89 0.55 -8.67
C ILE A 40 -3.13 1.10 -9.88
N VAL A 41 -1.82 0.81 -9.99
CA VAL A 41 -1.01 1.23 -11.13
C VAL A 41 -1.49 0.56 -12.41
N GLU A 42 -1.78 -0.74 -12.37
CA GLU A 42 -2.31 -1.47 -13.53
C GLU A 42 -3.69 -0.95 -13.95
N GLU A 43 -4.56 -0.63 -12.99
CA GLU A 43 -5.84 0.03 -13.25
C GLU A 43 -5.65 1.35 -14.01
N TYR A 44 -4.83 2.26 -13.49
CA TYR A 44 -4.55 3.54 -14.14
C TYR A 44 -3.87 3.39 -15.51
N VAL A 45 -2.96 2.42 -15.66
CA VAL A 45 -2.33 2.13 -16.96
C VAL A 45 -3.37 1.61 -17.96
N SER A 46 -4.31 0.78 -17.50
CA SER A 46 -5.43 0.29 -18.30
C SER A 46 -6.40 1.42 -18.71
N GLU A 47 -6.58 2.42 -17.84
CA GLU A 47 -7.29 3.67 -18.15
C GLU A 47 -6.56 4.58 -19.16
N GLY A 48 -5.33 4.20 -19.57
CA GLY A 48 -4.54 4.92 -20.56
C GLY A 48 -3.58 5.95 -19.99
N LEU A 49 -3.36 5.98 -18.66
CA LEU A 49 -2.31 6.81 -18.06
C LEU A 49 -0.92 6.22 -18.29
N SER A 50 0.07 7.10 -18.38
CA SER A 50 1.47 6.66 -18.38
C SER A 50 1.81 6.02 -17.03
N LYS A 51 2.66 4.98 -17.01
CA LYS A 51 3.10 4.31 -15.77
C LYS A 51 3.59 5.28 -14.69
N ASN A 52 4.25 6.36 -15.09
CA ASN A 52 4.79 7.34 -14.17
C ASN A 52 3.69 8.16 -13.48
N GLU A 53 2.65 8.54 -14.25
CA GLU A 53 1.47 9.21 -13.71
C GLU A 53 0.60 8.27 -12.89
N ALA A 54 0.45 7.01 -13.34
CA ALA A 54 -0.24 5.96 -12.60
C ALA A 54 0.40 5.75 -11.22
N VAL A 55 1.73 5.68 -11.12
CA VAL A 55 2.44 5.56 -9.84
C VAL A 55 2.24 6.79 -8.96
N ASN A 56 2.32 8.00 -9.52
CA ASN A 56 2.09 9.21 -8.74
C ASN A 56 0.64 9.29 -8.22
N LYS A 57 -0.35 8.92 -9.05
CA LYS A 57 -1.75 8.82 -8.64
C LYS A 57 -1.94 7.74 -7.58
N ALA A 58 -1.34 6.57 -7.74
CA ALA A 58 -1.41 5.49 -6.77
C ALA A 58 -0.84 5.91 -5.41
N ILE A 59 0.32 6.56 -5.37
CA ILE A 59 0.91 7.08 -4.13
C ILE A 59 0.03 8.18 -3.52
N ASN A 60 -0.53 9.08 -4.33
CA ASN A 60 -1.46 10.10 -3.84
C ASN A 60 -2.76 9.50 -3.28
N GLN A 61 -3.26 8.42 -3.88
CA GLN A 61 -4.44 7.68 -3.41
C GLN A 61 -4.14 6.94 -2.10
N MET A 62 -2.94 6.36 -1.97
CA MET A 62 -2.45 5.76 -0.73
C MET A 62 -2.28 6.77 0.40
N GLY A 63 -1.97 8.02 0.05
CA GLY A 63 -1.79 9.11 1.01
C GLY A 63 -0.38 9.16 1.61
N SER A 64 -0.25 9.77 2.80
CA SER A 64 1.05 9.93 3.46
C SER A 64 1.49 8.66 4.18
N ALA A 65 2.74 8.23 3.95
CA ALA A 65 3.32 7.04 4.55
C ALA A 65 3.27 7.05 6.10
N ASP A 66 3.44 8.21 6.71
CA ASP A 66 3.31 8.41 8.17
C ASP A 66 1.91 8.04 8.70
N VAL A 67 0.86 8.45 7.98
CA VAL A 67 -0.53 8.20 8.39
C VAL A 67 -0.86 6.71 8.22
N VAL A 68 -0.53 6.15 7.06
CA VAL A 68 -0.75 4.72 6.76
C VAL A 68 0.03 3.84 7.72
N GLY A 69 1.30 4.16 7.98
CA GLY A 69 2.15 3.42 8.92
C GLY A 69 1.65 3.49 10.36
N LYS A 70 1.19 4.66 10.83
CA LYS A 70 0.56 4.80 12.17
C LYS A 70 -0.75 4.03 12.29
N GLN A 71 -1.58 4.02 11.25
CA GLN A 71 -2.82 3.24 11.21
C GLN A 71 -2.53 1.74 11.24
N LEU A 72 -1.61 1.26 10.41
CA LEU A 72 -1.19 -0.13 10.39
C LEU A 72 -0.56 -0.55 11.71
N ASN A 73 0.31 0.27 12.30
CA ASN A 73 0.89 0.01 13.62
C ASN A 73 -0.18 -0.02 14.75
N ARG A 74 -1.32 0.65 14.56
CA ARG A 74 -2.45 0.61 15.51
C ARG A 74 -3.35 -0.61 15.31
N ILE A 75 -3.62 -1.00 14.06
CA ILE A 75 -4.45 -2.16 13.68
C ILE A 75 -3.70 -3.47 14.01
N HIS A 76 -2.41 -3.54 13.66
CA HIS A 76 -1.56 -4.69 13.89
C HIS A 76 -0.80 -4.66 15.22
N LYS A 77 -1.17 -3.75 16.14
CA LYS A 77 -0.75 -3.88 17.53
C LYS A 77 -1.31 -5.21 18.05
N PRO A 78 -0.55 -6.03 18.79
CA PRO A 78 -1.08 -7.21 19.45
C PRO A 78 -2.03 -6.77 20.57
N ARG A 79 -3.26 -6.41 20.20
CA ARG A 79 -4.40 -6.37 21.10
C ARG A 79 -5.14 -7.67 20.87
N HIS A 80 -5.17 -8.46 21.93
CA HIS A 80 -6.07 -9.58 22.16
C HIS A 80 -7.53 -9.16 21.86
N SER A 81 -7.94 -9.15 20.59
CA SER A 81 -9.30 -8.88 20.11
C SER A 81 -9.42 -9.34 18.63
N PHE A 82 -9.64 -10.64 18.48
CA PHE A 82 -10.31 -11.37 17.39
C PHE A 82 -10.79 -10.59 16.14
N CYS A 83 -10.15 -10.92 15.00
CA CYS A 83 -10.72 -11.37 13.70
C CYS A 83 -11.85 -10.57 13.00
N LEU A 84 -11.61 -10.05 11.79
CA LEU A 84 -11.92 -10.77 10.53
C LEU A 84 -11.41 -10.02 9.28
N ARG A 85 -10.72 -10.76 8.41
CA ARG A 85 -10.43 -10.45 7.01
C ARG A 85 -11.73 -10.49 6.19
N ARG A 86 -12.00 -9.49 5.33
CA ARG A 86 -12.92 -9.64 4.19
C ARG A 86 -12.60 -8.66 3.06
N PHE A 87 -12.01 -9.20 2.00
CA PHE A 87 -12.12 -8.65 0.64
C PHE A 87 -13.53 -8.94 0.08
N ALA A 88 -13.92 -8.09 -0.87
CA ALA A 88 -14.93 -8.26 -1.93
C ALA A 88 -16.32 -7.59 -1.78
N SER A 89 -16.57 -6.76 -2.81
CA SER A 89 -17.84 -6.34 -3.44
C SER A 89 -18.64 -5.21 -2.79
N TYR A 90 -18.77 -4.06 -3.46
CA TYR A 90 -20.02 -3.66 -4.13
C TYR A 90 -19.85 -2.39 -4.99
N VAL A 91 -20.29 -2.53 -6.24
CA VAL A 91 -20.62 -1.47 -7.19
C VAL A 91 -21.91 -0.75 -6.71
N PHE A 92 -22.04 0.53 -7.09
CA PHE A 92 -23.21 1.42 -7.07
C PHE A 92 -23.62 2.13 -5.77
N TYR A 93 -23.60 3.46 -5.82
CA TYR A 93 -24.85 4.25 -5.84
C TYR A 93 -24.76 5.34 -6.91
#